data_AF-A0A485KAZ0-F1
#
_entry.id   AF-A0A485KAZ0-F1
#
_cell.length_a   1.000
_cell.length_b   1.000
_cell.length_c   1.000
_cell.angle_alpha   90.00
_cell.angle_beta   90.00
_cell.angle_gamma   90.00
#
_symmetry.space_group_name_H-M   'P 1'
#
loop_
_entity.id
_entity.type
_entity.pdbx_description
1 polymer ?
#
loop_
_entity_poly.entity_id
_entity_poly.type
_entity_poly.pdbx_seq_one_letter_code
_entity_poly.pdbx_strand_id
1 'polypeptide(L)'
;MAPTFVYPRRIDGGGMKRREQTFDSNTHNQTLPEYNALADGNLRHFFENRKLQQHLYDVGLIDKAGRVIDPEKHKGKLAILQQEFKHAEKAELLKQREEEEIRRRVQLRRHTALNEARKDEKIKKIKDDRKLTRQIVAAAREYSVPPSSKSSSSPQSSGMRSSLSTGASSNNLSM
;
A
#
# COMPACT_ATOMS: atom_id res chain seq x y z
N MET A 1 68.46 51.00 52.05
CA MET A 1 67.98 49.90 51.19
C MET A 1 66.87 50.46 50.32
N ALA A 2 67.10 50.56 48.99
CA ALA A 2 66.11 51.11 48.06
C ALA A 2 65.27 49.96 47.47
N PRO A 3 63.94 50.12 47.29
CA PRO A 3 63.10 49.08 46.73
C PRO A 3 63.29 49.00 45.20
N THR A 4 63.59 47.80 44.71
CA THR A 4 63.64 47.50 43.27
C THR A 4 62.22 47.45 42.72
N PHE A 5 61.84 48.45 41.93
CA PHE A 5 60.58 48.49 41.21
C PHE A 5 60.66 47.54 40.00
N VAL A 6 59.96 46.41 40.07
CA VAL A 6 59.85 45.46 38.95
C VAL A 6 58.84 46.02 37.96
N TYR A 7 59.32 46.57 36.84
CA TYR A 7 58.43 46.95 35.75
C TYR A 7 57.79 45.70 35.13
N PRO A 8 56.46 45.69 34.89
CA PRO A 8 55.82 44.61 34.15
C PRO A 8 56.39 44.55 32.73
N ARG A 9 56.76 43.34 32.28
CA ARG A 9 57.25 43.08 30.92
C ARG A 9 56.26 43.63 29.90
N ARG A 10 56.80 44.34 28.89
CA ARG A 10 56.05 44.75 27.70
C ARG A 10 55.35 43.52 27.11
N ILE A 11 54.05 43.61 26.90
CA ILE A 11 53.28 42.62 26.15
C ILE A 11 53.77 42.71 24.70
N ASP A 12 54.56 41.72 24.27
CA ASP A 12 55.05 41.62 22.90
C ASP A 12 53.85 41.62 21.93
N GLY A 13 53.91 42.48 20.92
CA GLY A 13 52.84 42.74 19.92
C GLY A 13 52.41 41.54 19.05
N GLY A 14 52.82 40.32 19.39
CA GLY A 14 52.43 39.08 18.71
C GLY A 14 50.97 38.67 18.93
N GLY A 15 50.31 39.16 20.00
CA GLY A 15 48.88 38.94 20.24
C GLY A 15 47.96 39.81 19.37
N MET A 16 48.46 40.93 18.83
CA MET A 16 47.73 41.77 17.88
C MET A 16 47.75 41.14 16.49
N LYS A 17 48.93 40.74 16.00
CA LYS A 17 49.09 40.06 14.70
C LYS A 17 48.26 38.78 14.54
N ARG A 18 48.10 37.99 15.60
CA ARG A 18 47.24 36.78 15.58
C ARG A 18 45.75 37.11 15.50
N ARG A 19 45.31 38.20 16.15
CA ARG A 19 43.91 38.67 16.06
C ARG A 19 43.61 39.24 14.67
N GLU A 20 44.58 39.93 14.06
CA GLU A 20 44.47 40.48 12.71
C GLU A 20 44.38 39.38 11.64
N GLN A 21 45.06 38.23 11.82
CA GLN A 21 45.01 37.11 10.88
C GLN A 21 43.68 36.33 10.87
N THR A 22 42.93 36.36 11.97
CA THR A 22 41.61 35.71 12.07
C THR A 22 40.46 36.63 11.71
N PHE A 23 40.74 37.93 11.54
CA PHE A 23 39.72 38.93 11.23
C PHE A 23 39.58 39.04 9.71
N ASP A 24 38.72 38.18 9.15
CA ASP A 24 38.36 38.22 7.74
C ASP A 24 37.14 39.13 7.54
N SER A 25 37.32 40.21 6.76
CA SER A 25 36.27 41.17 6.40
C SER A 25 35.24 40.60 5.41
N ASN A 26 35.48 39.39 4.89
CA ASN A 26 34.65 38.75 3.89
C ASN A 26 33.36 38.15 4.50
N THR A 27 32.42 39.04 4.82
CA THR A 27 31.09 38.68 5.36
C THR A 27 30.11 38.20 4.28
N HIS A 28 30.49 38.28 3.00
CA HIS A 28 29.58 38.02 1.88
C HIS A 28 29.10 36.56 1.77
N ASN A 29 29.87 35.60 2.31
CA ASN A 29 29.57 34.16 2.25
C ASN A 29 29.35 33.52 3.64
N GLN A 30 29.45 34.28 4.72
CA GLN A 30 29.25 33.73 6.06
C GLN A 30 27.77 33.85 6.44
N THR A 31 27.05 32.74 6.40
CA THR A 31 25.71 32.69 6.97
C THR A 31 25.82 32.74 8.48
N LEU A 32 25.11 33.69 9.09
CA LEU A 32 25.00 33.78 10.54
C LEU A 32 24.51 32.44 11.09
N PRO A 33 25.10 31.95 12.20
CA PRO A 33 24.57 30.78 12.89
C PRO A 33 23.09 30.98 13.22
N GLU A 34 22.28 29.93 13.07
CA GLU A 34 20.88 29.98 13.45
C GLU A 34 20.76 30.19 14.96
N TYR A 35 20.16 31.31 15.34
CA TYR A 35 20.00 31.67 16.75
C TYR A 35 18.80 30.91 17.35
N ASN A 36 19.06 30.19 18.43
CA ASN A 36 18.02 29.46 19.17
C ASN A 36 17.66 30.20 20.47
N ALA A 37 16.51 30.86 20.46
CA ALA A 37 15.98 31.60 21.61
C ALA A 37 15.72 30.72 22.84
N LEU A 38 15.39 29.43 22.66
CA LEU A 38 15.11 28.51 23.77
C LEU A 38 16.38 28.11 24.54
N ALA A 39 17.54 28.14 23.85
CA ALA A 39 18.83 27.87 24.47
C ALA A 39 19.45 29.13 25.13
N ASP A 40 18.84 30.31 24.94
CA ASP A 40 19.35 31.56 25.51
C ASP A 40 19.01 31.67 27.00
N GLY A 41 20.05 31.79 27.83
CA GLY A 41 19.92 31.98 29.27
C GLY A 41 19.25 33.30 29.67
N ASN A 42 19.38 34.35 28.85
CA ASN A 42 18.78 35.66 29.12
C ASN A 42 17.25 35.63 28.93
N LEU A 43 16.75 34.76 28.06
CA LEU A 43 15.32 34.59 27.78
C LEU A 43 14.66 33.55 28.70
N ARG A 44 15.40 32.96 29.65
CA ARG A 44 14.90 31.91 30.53
C ARG A 44 13.63 32.32 31.28
N HIS A 45 13.57 33.55 31.78
CA HIS A 45 12.41 34.05 32.52
C HIS A 45 11.17 34.24 31.65
N PHE A 46 11.34 34.54 30.37
CA PHE A 46 10.22 34.65 29.43
C PHE A 46 9.56 33.27 29.21
N PHE A 47 10.37 32.21 29.11
CA PHE A 47 9.92 30.84 28.94
C PHE A 47 9.56 30.13 30.26
N GLU A 48 9.61 30.82 31.40
CA GLU A 48 9.23 30.28 32.71
C GLU A 48 7.69 30.20 32.88
N ASN A 49 6.93 30.90 32.04
CA ASN A 49 5.47 30.88 32.07
C ASN A 49 4.90 29.49 31.76
N ARG A 50 4.12 28.93 32.69
CA ARG A 50 3.51 27.60 32.59
C ARG A 50 2.66 27.41 31.32
N LYS A 51 1.94 28.44 30.86
CA LYS A 51 1.14 28.34 29.63
C LYS A 51 2.03 28.17 28.40
N LEU A 52 3.14 28.92 28.34
CA LEU A 52 4.11 28.81 27.26
C LEU A 52 4.87 27.49 27.32
N GLN A 53 5.25 27.02 28.52
CA GLN A 53 5.87 25.70 28.68
C GLN A 53 4.96 24.57 28.22
N GLN A 54 3.67 24.63 28.57
CA GLN A 54 2.71 23.63 28.10
C GLN A 54 2.63 23.65 26.57
N HIS A 55 2.54 24.82 25.95
CA HIS A 55 2.53 24.93 24.50
C HIS A 55 3.83 24.40 23.87
N LEU A 56 5.01 24.75 24.40
CA LEU A 56 6.30 24.27 23.92
C LEU A 56 6.46 22.75 24.10
N TYR A 57 5.87 22.19 25.14
CA TYR A 57 5.82 20.76 25.39
C TYR A 57 4.91 20.05 24.38
N ASP A 58 3.72 20.60 24.11
CA ASP A 58 2.79 20.06 23.13
C ASP A 58 3.37 20.06 21.71
N VAL A 59 4.15 21.10 21.38
CA VAL A 59 4.88 21.20 20.10
C VAL A 59 6.13 20.30 20.08
N GLY A 60 6.61 19.83 21.24
CA GLY A 60 7.76 18.93 21.35
C GLY A 60 9.13 19.63 21.29
N LEU A 61 9.19 20.93 21.56
CA LEU A 61 10.44 21.70 21.63
C LEU A 61 11.11 21.59 23.00
N ILE A 62 10.35 21.21 24.03
CA ILE A 62 10.87 20.96 25.37
C ILE A 62 10.36 19.62 25.93
N ASP A 63 11.16 19.01 26.80
CA ASP A 63 10.81 17.80 27.55
C ASP A 63 9.93 18.14 28.78
N LYS A 64 9.36 17.12 29.45
CA LYS A 64 8.57 17.26 30.69
C LYS A 64 9.35 17.96 31.82
N ALA A 65 10.68 17.87 31.78
CA ALA A 65 11.58 18.53 32.70
C ALA A 65 11.96 19.97 32.29
N GLY A 66 11.39 20.50 31.20
CA GLY A 66 11.68 21.84 30.68
C GLY A 66 13.01 21.97 29.94
N ARG A 67 13.63 20.85 29.56
CA ARG A 67 14.89 20.85 28.78
C ARG A 67 14.60 21.04 27.30
N VAL A 68 15.37 21.87 26.63
CA VAL A 68 15.24 22.11 25.18
C VAL A 68 15.62 20.84 24.42
N ILE A 69 14.72 20.40 23.54
CA ILE A 69 14.91 19.29 22.62
C ILE A 69 15.44 19.89 21.32
N ASP A 70 16.59 19.38 20.87
CA ASP A 70 17.17 19.76 19.59
C ASP A 70 16.60 18.86 18.49
N PRO A 71 15.72 19.35 17.61
CA PRO A 71 15.05 18.52 16.61
C PRO A 71 16.07 17.90 15.65
N GLU A 72 17.15 18.60 15.32
CA GLU A 72 18.20 18.12 14.40
C GLU A 72 18.85 16.84 14.91
N LYS A 73 19.11 16.75 16.22
CA LYS A 73 19.72 15.56 16.83
C LYS A 73 18.82 14.33 16.78
N HIS A 74 17.51 14.53 16.66
CA HIS A 74 16.52 13.45 16.67
C HIS A 74 15.99 13.09 15.28
N LYS A 75 16.31 13.87 14.23
CA LYS A 75 15.88 13.62 12.85
C LYS A 75 16.19 12.21 12.35
N GLY A 76 17.38 11.68 12.66
CA GLY A 76 17.76 10.32 12.23
C GLY A 76 16.84 9.24 12.82
N LYS A 77 16.49 9.35 14.11
CA LYS A 77 15.58 8.40 14.76
C LYS A 77 14.15 8.52 14.21
N LEU A 78 13.69 9.74 13.99
CA LEU A 78 12.37 9.99 13.38
C LEU A 78 12.31 9.45 11.95
N ALA A 79 13.36 9.61 11.15
CA ALA A 79 13.41 9.10 9.78
C ALA A 79 13.32 7.57 9.73
N ILE A 80 14.06 6.87 10.61
CA ILE A 80 13.98 5.41 10.75
C ILE A 80 12.55 5.02 11.14
N LEU A 81 11.98 5.65 12.16
CA LEU A 81 10.63 5.32 12.63
C LEU A 81 9.58 5.53 11.53
N GLN A 82 9.67 6.63 10.77
CA GLN A 82 8.78 6.89 9.63
C GLN A 82 8.94 5.85 8.53
N GLN A 83 10.17 5.42 8.25
CA GLN A 83 10.42 4.36 7.27
C GLN A 83 9.81 3.04 7.73
N GLU A 84 10.02 2.65 8.99
CA GLU A 84 9.43 1.43 9.57
C GLU A 84 7.89 1.46 9.52
N PHE A 85 7.27 2.60 9.87
CA PHE A 85 5.82 2.77 9.75
C PHE A 85 5.33 2.55 8.32
N LYS A 86 6.01 3.14 7.32
CA LYS A 86 5.65 2.96 5.91
C LYS A 86 5.82 1.51 5.45
N HIS A 87 6.85 0.81 5.94
CA HIS A 87 7.04 -0.60 5.63
C HIS A 87 5.93 -1.47 6.26
N ALA A 88 5.59 -1.21 7.52
CA ALA A 88 4.53 -1.91 8.23
C ALA A 88 3.17 -1.71 7.55
N GLU A 89 2.81 -0.47 7.20
CA GLU A 89 1.56 -0.13 6.52
C GLU A 89 1.43 -0.85 5.17
N LYS A 90 2.51 -0.88 4.38
CA LYS A 90 2.54 -1.61 3.10
C LYS A 90 2.41 -3.13 3.28
N ALA A 91 3.08 -3.69 4.28
CA ALA A 91 3.01 -5.12 4.56
C ALA A 91 1.59 -5.53 5.00
N GLU A 92 0.94 -4.71 5.82
CA GLU A 92 -0.44 -4.93 6.21
C GLU A 92 -1.39 -4.86 5.01
N LEU A 93 -1.26 -3.83 4.17
CA LEU A 93 -2.08 -3.66 2.97
C LEU A 93 -1.94 -4.86 2.02
N LEU A 94 -0.71 -5.36 1.80
CA LEU A 94 -0.48 -6.55 0.99
C LEU A 94 -1.15 -7.79 1.59
N LYS A 95 -1.02 -8.00 2.89
CA LYS A 95 -1.65 -9.12 3.58
C LYS A 95 -3.18 -9.08 3.46
N GLN A 96 -3.79 -7.92 3.65
CA GLN A 96 -5.24 -7.74 3.49
C GLN A 96 -5.67 -8.05 2.05
N ARG A 97 -4.92 -7.55 1.06
CA ARG A 97 -5.20 -7.80 -0.37
C ARG A 97 -5.10 -9.29 -0.73
N GLU A 98 -4.06 -9.97 -0.25
CA GLU A 98 -3.88 -11.41 -0.46
C GLU A 98 -5.02 -12.21 0.17
N GLU A 99 -5.42 -11.86 1.39
CA GLU A 99 -6.53 -12.52 2.08
C GLU A 99 -7.86 -12.33 1.32
N GLU A 100 -8.15 -11.12 0.85
CA GLU A 100 -9.32 -10.84 0.02
C GLU A 100 -9.30 -11.61 -1.29
N GLU A 101 -8.13 -11.72 -1.94
CA GLU A 101 -7.98 -12.47 -3.18
C GLU A 101 -8.21 -13.97 -2.96
N ILE A 102 -7.66 -14.54 -1.88
CA ILE A 102 -7.88 -15.93 -1.50
C ILE A 102 -9.38 -16.16 -1.25
N ARG A 103 -10.04 -15.27 -0.50
CA ARG A 103 -11.49 -15.36 -0.26
C ARG A 103 -12.29 -15.34 -1.56
N ARG A 104 -11.99 -14.42 -2.49
CA ARG A 104 -12.64 -14.37 -3.81
C ARG A 104 -12.41 -15.66 -4.60
N ARG A 105 -11.17 -16.16 -4.62
CA ARG A 105 -10.80 -17.37 -5.36
C ARG A 105 -11.54 -18.60 -4.84
N VAL A 106 -11.64 -18.74 -3.52
CA VAL A 106 -12.39 -19.84 -2.88
C VAL A 106 -13.87 -19.76 -3.23
N GLN A 107 -14.49 -18.58 -3.14
CA GLN A 107 -15.90 -18.39 -3.50
C GLN A 107 -16.16 -18.71 -4.97
N LEU A 108 -15.29 -18.24 -5.87
CA LEU A 108 -15.41 -18.50 -7.30
C LEU A 108 -15.26 -20.00 -7.62
N ARG A 109 -14.28 -20.69 -7.01
CA ARG A 109 -14.11 -22.14 -7.15
C ARG A 109 -15.34 -22.90 -6.65
N ARG A 110 -15.90 -22.50 -5.51
CA ARG A 110 -17.13 -23.11 -4.99
C ARG A 110 -18.31 -22.91 -5.93
N HIS A 111 -18.48 -21.70 -6.46
CA HIS A 111 -19.58 -21.37 -7.36
C HIS A 111 -19.46 -22.08 -8.72
N THR A 112 -18.25 -22.17 -9.26
CA THR A 112 -17.97 -22.88 -10.52
C THR A 112 -18.25 -24.37 -10.38
N ALA A 113 -17.76 -25.02 -9.33
CA ALA A 113 -18.03 -26.43 -9.05
C ALA A 113 -19.53 -26.74 -8.91
N LEU A 114 -20.29 -25.88 -8.20
CA LEU A 114 -21.75 -26.04 -8.09
C LEU A 114 -22.46 -25.90 -9.43
N ASN A 115 -22.01 -24.99 -10.29
CA ASN A 115 -22.62 -24.79 -11.60
C ASN A 115 -22.28 -25.92 -12.58
N GLU A 116 -21.07 -26.47 -12.51
CA GLU A 116 -20.69 -27.66 -13.27
C GLU A 116 -21.53 -28.86 -12.86
N ALA A 117 -21.65 -29.14 -11.56
CA ALA A 117 -22.51 -30.22 -11.07
C ALA A 117 -23.96 -30.11 -11.56
N ARG A 118 -24.54 -28.88 -11.53
CA ARG A 118 -25.89 -28.64 -12.06
C ARG A 118 -26.00 -28.86 -13.57
N LYS A 119 -24.97 -28.52 -14.34
CA LYS A 119 -24.94 -28.77 -15.80
C LYS A 119 -24.86 -30.27 -16.07
N ASP A 120 -24.02 -30.98 -15.33
CA ASP A 120 -23.86 -32.42 -15.48
C ASP A 120 -25.14 -33.19 -15.12
N GLU A 121 -25.84 -32.78 -14.06
CA GLU A 121 -27.17 -33.33 -13.73
C GLU A 121 -28.18 -33.11 -14.86
N LYS A 122 -28.23 -31.91 -15.44
CA LYS A 122 -29.12 -31.63 -16.59
C LYS A 122 -28.76 -32.49 -17.80
N ILE A 123 -27.47 -32.62 -18.11
CA ILE A 123 -26.99 -33.44 -19.23
C ILE A 123 -27.34 -34.91 -19.00
N LYS A 124 -27.17 -35.41 -17.77
CA LYS A 124 -27.53 -36.79 -17.41
C LYS A 124 -29.02 -37.06 -17.61
N LYS A 125 -29.89 -36.17 -17.12
CA LYS A 125 -31.35 -36.26 -17.34
C LYS A 125 -31.69 -36.31 -18.83
N ILE A 126 -31.14 -35.41 -19.64
CA ILE A 126 -31.37 -35.40 -21.09
C ILE A 126 -30.91 -36.70 -21.75
N LYS A 127 -29.77 -37.26 -21.33
CA LYS A 127 -29.26 -38.55 -21.85
C LYS A 127 -30.18 -39.70 -21.47
N ASP A 128 -30.67 -39.73 -20.24
CA ASP A 128 -31.56 -40.77 -19.75
C ASP A 128 -32.93 -40.69 -20.43
N ASP A 129 -33.49 -39.48 -20.60
CA ASP A 129 -34.72 -39.26 -21.38
C ASP A 129 -34.57 -39.70 -22.84
N ARG A 130 -33.41 -39.40 -23.48
CA ARG A 130 -33.10 -39.87 -24.84
C ARG A 130 -32.98 -41.39 -24.93
N LYS A 131 -32.49 -42.06 -23.89
CA LYS A 131 -32.43 -43.53 -23.84
C LYS A 131 -33.83 -44.12 -23.67
N LEU A 132 -34.62 -43.56 -22.74
CA LEU A 132 -35.99 -43.99 -22.47
C LEU A 132 -36.85 -43.85 -23.73
N THR A 133 -36.82 -42.69 -24.39
CA THR A 133 -37.54 -42.46 -25.65
C THR A 133 -37.14 -43.45 -26.75
N ARG A 134 -35.84 -43.74 -26.90
CA ARG A 134 -35.38 -44.79 -27.84
C ARG A 134 -35.92 -46.18 -27.49
N GLN A 135 -35.94 -46.54 -26.21
CA GLN A 135 -36.47 -47.82 -25.74
C GLN A 135 -37.98 -47.92 -25.98
N ILE A 136 -38.74 -46.86 -25.68
CA ILE A 136 -40.18 -46.79 -25.95
C ILE A 136 -40.46 -46.97 -27.44
N VAL A 137 -39.72 -46.27 -28.31
CA VAL A 137 -39.88 -46.40 -29.77
C VAL A 137 -39.51 -47.80 -30.26
N ALA A 138 -38.46 -48.41 -29.71
CA ALA A 138 -38.06 -49.78 -30.06
C ALA A 138 -39.11 -50.81 -29.62
N ALA A 139 -39.60 -50.73 -28.39
CA ALA A 139 -40.63 -51.61 -27.86
C ALA A 139 -41.98 -51.44 -28.60
N ALA A 140 -42.35 -50.19 -28.92
CA ALA A 140 -43.53 -49.93 -29.74
C ALA A 140 -43.40 -50.53 -31.14
N ARG A 141 -42.20 -50.51 -31.73
CA ARG A 141 -41.92 -51.13 -33.03
C ARG A 141 -41.97 -52.67 -32.98
N GLU A 142 -41.56 -53.29 -31.87
CA GLU A 142 -41.71 -54.73 -31.65
C GLU A 142 -43.18 -55.14 -31.48
N TYR A 143 -43.99 -54.31 -30.83
CA TYR A 143 -45.43 -54.55 -30.67
C TYR A 143 -46.27 -54.18 -31.90
N SER A 144 -45.77 -53.35 -32.82
CA SER A 144 -46.52 -52.84 -33.98
C SER A 144 -46.36 -53.66 -35.27
N VAL A 145 -46.04 -54.95 -35.21
CA VAL A 145 -46.00 -55.81 -36.40
C VAL A 145 -47.28 -56.65 -36.54
N PRO A 146 -48.25 -56.25 -37.38
CA PRO A 146 -48.96 -57.17 -38.24
C PRO A 146 -48.17 -57.33 -39.57
N PRO A 147 -48.29 -58.45 -40.29
CA PRO A 147 -47.57 -58.64 -41.53
C PRO A 147 -48.35 -57.96 -42.67
N SER A 148 -47.87 -56.83 -43.22
CA SER A 148 -48.25 -56.47 -44.59
C SER A 148 -47.31 -55.47 -45.27
N SER A 149 -46.96 -55.88 -46.50
CA SER A 149 -46.55 -55.13 -47.69
C SER A 149 -45.64 -53.90 -47.59
N LYS A 150 -44.49 -54.09 -48.23
CA LYS A 150 -43.68 -53.08 -48.93
C LYS A 150 -44.52 -51.90 -49.44
N SER A 151 -44.20 -50.70 -48.99
CA SER A 151 -44.35 -49.48 -49.80
C SER A 151 -43.29 -48.46 -49.42
N SER A 152 -42.67 -47.95 -50.48
CA SER A 152 -41.67 -46.90 -50.51
C SER A 152 -42.26 -45.56 -50.10
N SER A 153 -41.61 -44.85 -49.18
CA SER A 153 -41.60 -43.37 -49.22
C SER A 153 -40.44 -42.83 -48.38
N SER A 154 -39.47 -42.29 -49.10
CA SER A 154 -38.43 -41.39 -48.62
C SER A 154 -39.04 -40.05 -48.18
N PRO A 155 -38.71 -39.51 -46.99
CA PRO A 155 -38.86 -38.10 -46.72
C PRO A 155 -37.50 -37.40 -46.89
N GLN A 156 -37.53 -36.37 -47.72
CA GLN A 156 -36.43 -35.49 -48.05
C GLN A 156 -35.84 -34.83 -46.80
N SER A 157 -34.50 -34.72 -46.81
CA SER A 157 -33.72 -33.90 -45.90
C SER A 157 -34.08 -32.42 -46.07
N SER A 158 -34.63 -31.78 -45.03
CA SER A 158 -34.55 -30.33 -44.86
C SER A 158 -33.62 -30.03 -43.69
N GLY A 159 -32.37 -29.75 -44.01
CA GLY A 159 -31.40 -29.23 -43.06
C GLY A 159 -31.81 -27.80 -42.66
N MET A 160 -32.28 -27.63 -41.43
CA MET A 160 -32.26 -26.32 -40.77
C MET A 160 -30.96 -26.21 -39.96
N ARG A 161 -29.98 -25.52 -40.55
CA ARG A 161 -28.81 -25.01 -39.84
C ARG A 161 -29.27 -23.92 -38.88
N SER A 162 -29.32 -24.20 -37.59
CA SER A 162 -29.42 -23.16 -36.56
C SER A 162 -28.01 -22.60 -36.31
N SER A 163 -27.77 -21.39 -36.79
CA SER A 163 -26.60 -20.57 -36.44
C SER A 163 -26.67 -20.21 -34.95
N LEU A 164 -25.84 -20.87 -34.15
CA LEU A 164 -25.52 -20.40 -32.81
C LEU A 164 -24.55 -19.22 -32.94
N SER A 165 -25.13 -18.02 -32.88
CA SER A 165 -24.43 -16.76 -32.66
C SER A 165 -23.63 -16.85 -31.35
N THR A 166 -22.31 -16.92 -31.48
CA THR A 166 -21.37 -16.66 -30.39
C THR A 166 -21.41 -15.17 -30.08
N GLY A 167 -22.16 -14.79 -29.05
CA GLY A 167 -22.06 -13.47 -28.45
C GLY A 167 -20.69 -13.29 -27.81
N ALA A 168 -19.79 -12.62 -28.53
CA ALA A 168 -18.57 -12.06 -27.97
C ALA A 168 -18.95 -10.89 -27.04
N SER A 169 -18.93 -11.13 -25.73
CA SER A 169 -18.88 -10.04 -24.73
C SER A 169 -17.44 -9.59 -24.59
N SER A 170 -17.07 -8.61 -25.40
CA SER A 170 -15.88 -7.77 -25.19
C SER A 170 -16.16 -6.80 -24.04
N ASN A 171 -15.71 -7.15 -22.83
CA ASN A 171 -15.51 -6.16 -21.78
C ASN A 171 -14.17 -5.48 -22.02
N ASN A 172 -14.19 -4.34 -22.69
CA ASN A 172 -13.11 -3.36 -22.63
C ASN A 172 -13.24 -2.60 -21.31
N LEU A 173 -12.39 -2.93 -20.35
CA LEU A 173 -12.03 -2.04 -19.24
C LEU A 173 -10.74 -1.34 -19.65
N SER A 174 -10.85 -0.11 -20.15
CA SER A 174 -9.70 0.80 -20.26
C SER A 174 -9.40 1.39 -18.90
N MET A 175 -8.09 1.60 -18.66
CA MET A 175 -7.51 2.29 -17.51
C MET A 175 -8.05 3.71 -17.32
#